data_AF-A0A4Y9S4Q2-F1
#
_entry.id   AF-A0A4Y9S4Q2-F1
#
_cell.length_a   1.000
_cell.length_b   1.000
_cell.length_c   1.000
_cell.angle_alpha   90.00
_cell.angle_beta   90.00
_cell.angle_gamma   90.00
#
_symmetry.space_group_name_H-M   'P 1'
#
loop_
_entity.id
_entity.type
_entity.pdbx_description
1 polymer ?
#
loop_
_entity_poly.entity_id
_entity_poly.type
_entity_poly.pdbx_seq_one_letter_code
_entity_poly.pdbx_strand_id
1 'polypeptide(L)'
;MLDRRSNTIAAILVGLMSLAGAWVLLQVPPTAPIAIHFDAAGRPNGWAPAWIGMFGLPLLSAAVWGILMLLPRIDPRGENLKRSGRAMGAIGLATLVVLTIGQFVIAAPWSSWPTAAPRPTARRRQSCVLRTGTGRAPAGP
;
A
#
# COMPACT_ATOMS: atom_id res chain seq x y z
N MET A 1 27.43 -6.66 -9.07
CA MET A 1 26.72 -7.90 -8.67
C MET A 1 26.41 -7.73 -7.20
N LEU A 2 25.14 -7.78 -6.79
CA LEU A 2 24.77 -7.65 -5.37
C LEU A 2 25.50 -8.74 -4.60
N ASP A 3 26.32 -8.34 -3.63
CA ASP A 3 27.01 -9.29 -2.78
C ASP A 3 25.98 -10.01 -1.89
N ARG A 4 26.40 -11.13 -1.29
CA ARG A 4 25.51 -11.93 -0.44
C ARG A 4 24.87 -11.06 0.65
N ARG A 5 25.59 -10.07 1.19
CA ARG A 5 25.07 -9.13 2.20
C ARG A 5 23.97 -8.23 1.62
N SER A 6 24.19 -7.57 0.48
CA SER A 6 23.16 -6.71 -0.13
C SER A 6 21.90 -7.50 -0.51
N ASN A 7 22.04 -8.74 -0.98
CA ASN A 7 20.89 -9.60 -1.24
C ASN A 7 20.11 -9.95 0.03
N THR A 8 20.81 -10.26 1.13
CA THR A 8 20.14 -10.49 2.43
C THR A 8 19.42 -9.23 2.89
N ILE A 9 20.03 -8.05 2.77
CA ILE A 9 19.39 -6.78 3.14
C ILE A 9 18.16 -6.53 2.28
N ALA A 10 18.25 -6.69 0.96
CA ALA A 10 17.12 -6.53 0.05
C ALA A 10 15.96 -7.48 0.43
N ALA A 11 16.25 -8.75 0.72
CA ALA A 11 15.26 -9.72 1.15
C ALA A 11 14.60 -9.33 2.49
N ILE A 12 15.39 -8.85 3.45
CA ILE A 12 14.88 -8.35 4.74
C ILE A 12 13.96 -7.15 4.51
N LEU A 13 14.36 -6.17 3.69
CA LEU A 13 13.55 -4.99 3.40
C LEU A 13 12.20 -5.37 2.76
N VAL A 14 12.22 -6.20 1.71
CA VAL A 14 10.98 -6.69 1.06
C VAL A 14 10.12 -7.50 2.03
N GLY A 15 10.74 -8.33 2.88
CA GLY A 15 10.06 -9.07 3.93
C GLY A 15 9.37 -8.15 4.94
N LEU A 16 10.08 -7.14 5.45
CA LEU A 16 9.53 -6.14 6.37
C LEU A 16 8.37 -5.35 5.76
N MET A 17 8.50 -4.93 4.49
CA MET A 17 7.42 -4.26 3.77
C MET A 17 6.18 -5.15 3.67
N SER A 18 6.37 -6.44 3.36
CA SER A 18 5.28 -7.41 3.22
C SER A 18 4.60 -7.71 4.57
N LEU A 19 5.39 -7.83 5.64
CA LEU A 19 4.89 -8.01 7.00
C LEU A 19 4.11 -6.79 7.48
N ALA A 20 4.59 -5.58 7.19
CA ALA A 20 3.87 -4.35 7.50
C ALA A 20 2.53 -4.28 6.77
N GLY A 21 2.50 -4.65 5.47
CA GLY A 21 1.25 -4.71 4.71
C GLY A 21 0.27 -5.74 5.25
N ALA A 22 0.74 -6.95 5.58
CA ALA A 22 -0.07 -7.98 6.20
C ALA A 22 -0.63 -7.54 7.57
N TRP A 23 0.19 -6.89 8.39
CA TRP A 23 -0.22 -6.36 9.69
C TRP A 23 -1.36 -5.33 9.58
N VAL A 24 -1.36 -4.46 8.56
CA VAL A 24 -2.45 -3.53 8.31
C VAL A 24 -3.73 -4.26 7.91
N LEU A 25 -3.64 -5.30 7.08
CA LEU A 25 -4.80 -6.10 6.66
C LEU A 25 -5.44 -6.93 7.78
N LEU A 26 -4.75 -7.13 8.91
CA LEU A 26 -5.34 -7.73 10.10
C LEU A 26 -6.27 -6.75 10.86
N GLN A 27 -6.11 -5.44 10.63
CA GLN A 27 -6.84 -4.39 11.35
C GLN A 27 -7.98 -3.78 10.52
N VAL A 28 -7.92 -3.93 9.20
CA VAL A 28 -8.81 -3.25 8.26
C VAL A 28 -9.33 -4.26 7.24
N PRO A 29 -10.61 -4.21 6.83
CA PRO A 29 -11.11 -5.04 5.75
C PRO A 29 -10.23 -4.91 4.50
N PRO A 30 -9.85 -6.02 3.82
CA PRO A 30 -9.02 -5.95 2.62
C PRO A 30 -9.58 -5.08 1.49
N THR A 31 -10.91 -4.94 1.43
CA THR A 31 -11.63 -4.13 0.44
C THR A 31 -11.82 -2.67 0.86
N ALA A 32 -11.38 -2.26 2.05
CA ALA A 32 -11.50 -0.88 2.49
C ALA A 32 -10.73 0.06 1.54
N PRO A 33 -11.30 1.21 1.16
CA PRO A 33 -10.64 2.15 0.27
C PRO A 33 -9.49 2.85 0.99
N ILE A 34 -8.30 2.80 0.38
CA ILE A 34 -7.10 3.53 0.81
C ILE A 34 -6.69 4.47 -0.33
N ALA A 35 -6.34 5.71 0.03
CA ALA A 35 -5.85 6.70 -0.91
C ALA A 35 -4.48 6.27 -1.45
N ILE A 36 -4.36 6.17 -2.78
CA ILE A 36 -3.11 5.82 -3.47
C ILE A 36 -2.59 6.95 -4.35
N HIS A 37 -3.39 7.99 -4.56
CA HIS A 37 -3.01 9.16 -5.35
C HIS A 37 -3.56 10.43 -4.70
N PHE A 38 -2.73 11.47 -4.71
CA PHE A 38 -3.03 12.78 -4.14
C PHE A 38 -2.84 13.85 -5.22
N ASP A 39 -3.69 14.86 -5.24
CA ASP A 39 -3.52 16.02 -6.11
C ASP A 39 -2.42 16.97 -5.59
N ALA A 40 -2.13 18.04 -6.35
CA ALA A 40 -1.14 19.04 -5.95
C ALA A 40 -1.50 19.81 -4.66
N ALA A 41 -2.76 19.74 -4.22
CA ALA A 41 -3.22 20.31 -2.95
C ALA A 41 -3.16 19.29 -1.79
N GLY A 42 -2.64 18.08 -2.04
CA GLY A 42 -2.55 17.01 -1.05
C GLY A 42 -3.87 16.31 -0.76
N ARG A 43 -4.91 16.49 -1.61
CA ARG A 43 -6.20 15.82 -1.43
C ARG A 43 -6.20 14.46 -2.12
N PRO A 44 -6.74 13.41 -1.47
CA PRO A 44 -6.94 12.13 -2.13
C PRO A 44 -7.85 12.25 -3.35
N ASN A 45 -7.35 11.88 -4.52
CA ASN A 45 -8.14 11.84 -5.76
C ASN A 45 -8.08 10.48 -6.47
N GLY A 46 -7.34 9.51 -5.93
CA GLY A 46 -7.32 8.13 -6.38
C GLY A 46 -7.33 7.15 -5.21
N TRP A 47 -8.14 6.10 -5.32
CA TRP A 47 -8.41 5.13 -4.26
C TRP A 47 -8.28 3.71 -4.77
N ALA A 48 -7.81 2.82 -3.92
CA ALA A 48 -7.75 1.38 -4.19
C ALA A 48 -8.14 0.58 -2.95
N PRO A 49 -8.58 -0.68 -3.11
CA PRO A 49 -8.67 -1.63 -2.02
C PRO A 49 -7.40 -1.69 -1.18
N ALA A 50 -7.54 -1.86 0.13
CA ALA A 50 -6.44 -1.88 1.08
C ALA A 50 -5.36 -2.91 0.72
N TRP A 51 -5.76 -4.08 0.22
CA TRP A 51 -4.80 -5.10 -0.20
C TRP A 51 -3.92 -4.63 -1.37
N ILE A 52 -4.46 -3.86 -2.33
CA ILE A 52 -3.68 -3.26 -3.42
C ILE A 52 -2.76 -2.18 -2.86
N GLY A 53 -3.30 -1.28 -2.03
CA GLY A 53 -2.54 -0.18 -1.45
C GLY A 53 -1.35 -0.66 -0.60
N MET A 54 -1.52 -1.77 0.14
CA MET A 54 -0.48 -2.29 1.04
C MET A 54 0.52 -3.22 0.35
N PHE A 55 0.15 -3.93 -0.72
CA PHE A 55 1.05 -4.86 -1.42
C PHE A 55 1.67 -4.30 -2.71
N GLY A 56 1.23 -3.14 -3.19
CA GLY A 56 1.79 -2.51 -4.39
C GLY A 56 3.30 -2.22 -4.28
N LEU A 57 3.73 -1.52 -3.22
CA LEU A 57 5.15 -1.19 -3.03
C LEU A 57 6.03 -2.42 -2.73
N PRO A 58 5.65 -3.37 -1.85
CA PRO A 58 6.42 -4.59 -1.65
C PRO A 58 6.62 -5.38 -2.96
N LEU A 59 5.57 -5.48 -3.79
CA LEU A 59 5.63 -6.19 -5.06
C LEU A 59 6.54 -5.47 -6.07
N LEU A 60 6.44 -4.13 -6.16
CA LEU A 60 7.33 -3.33 -7.00
C LEU A 60 8.79 -3.48 -6.55
N SER A 61 9.07 -3.43 -5.24
CA SER A 61 10.39 -3.66 -4.67
C SER A 61 10.94 -5.05 -5.03
N ALA A 62 10.11 -6.09 -4.91
CA ALA A 62 10.48 -7.45 -5.30
C ALA A 62 10.79 -7.55 -6.80
N ALA A 63 10.01 -6.88 -7.66
CA ALA A 63 10.26 -6.83 -9.09
C ALA A 63 11.57 -6.11 -9.44
N VAL A 64 11.83 -4.94 -8.85
CA VAL A 64 13.09 -4.20 -9.03
C VAL A 64 14.27 -5.05 -8.59
N TRP A 65 14.18 -5.68 -7.42
CA TRP A 65 15.23 -6.58 -6.93
C TRP A 65 15.45 -7.78 -7.86
N GLY A 66 14.36 -8.41 -8.33
CA GLY A 66 14.41 -9.52 -9.28
C GLY A 66 15.06 -9.14 -10.61
N ILE A 67 14.76 -7.95 -11.15
CA ILE A 67 15.41 -7.43 -12.36
C ILE A 67 16.91 -7.28 -12.15
N LEU A 68 17.35 -6.71 -11.01
CA LEU A 68 18.78 -6.56 -10.69
C LEU A 68 19.50 -7.92 -10.55
N MET A 69 18.80 -8.96 -10.10
CA MET A 69 19.32 -10.33 -10.05
C MET A 69 19.37 -11.00 -11.43
N LEU A 70 18.45 -10.63 -12.33
CA LEU A 70 18.37 -11.18 -13.69
C LEU A 70 19.37 -10.49 -14.64
N LEU A 71 19.69 -9.22 -14.39
CA LEU A 71 20.55 -8.39 -15.24
C LEU A 71 21.90 -9.05 -15.62
N PRO A 72 22.64 -9.72 -14.70
CA PRO A 72 23.90 -10.39 -15.04
C PRO A 72 23.73 -11.59 -15.99
N ARG A 73 22.53 -12.19 -16.05
CA ARG A 73 22.24 -13.30 -16.98
C ARG A 73 21.92 -12.82 -18.39
N ILE A 74 21.39 -11.60 -18.52
CA ILE A 74 21.04 -11.00 -19.81
C ILE A 74 22.29 -10.50 -20.53
N ASP A 75 23.23 -9.90 -19.81
CA ASP A 75 24.53 -9.46 -20.36
C ASP A 75 25.70 -10.21 -19.70
N PRO A 76 26.01 -11.43 -20.15
CA PRO A 76 27.11 -12.25 -19.63
C PRO A 76 28.50 -11.73 -20.04
N ARG A 77 28.60 -10.90 -21.10
CA ARG A 77 29.88 -10.29 -21.51
C ARG A 77 30.22 -9.09 -20.62
N GLY A 78 29.21 -8.28 -20.29
CA GLY A 78 29.10 -7.51 -19.06
C GLY A 78 30.26 -6.59 -18.69
N GLU A 79 31.12 -6.16 -19.63
CA GLU A 79 32.28 -5.32 -19.31
C GLU A 79 31.86 -3.99 -18.65
N ASN A 80 30.77 -3.40 -19.14
CA ASN A 80 30.15 -2.21 -18.54
C ASN A 80 29.54 -2.51 -17.16
N LEU A 81 28.92 -3.69 -16.99
CA LEU A 81 28.36 -4.11 -15.70
C LEU A 81 29.43 -4.44 -14.64
N LYS A 82 30.59 -4.94 -15.06
CA LYS A 82 31.72 -5.21 -14.18
C LYS A 82 32.31 -3.91 -13.64
N ARG A 83 32.41 -2.87 -14.49
CA ARG A 83 32.91 -1.55 -14.11
C ARG A 83 31.94 -0.79 -13.19
N SER A 84 30.64 -0.88 -13.45
CA SER A 84 29.60 -0.12 -12.73
C SER A 84 28.83 -0.93 -11.69
N GLY A 85 29.22 -2.19 -11.47
CA GLY A 85 28.44 -3.17 -10.70
C GLY A 85 28.20 -2.79 -9.24
N ARG A 86 29.13 -2.04 -8.65
CA ARG A 86 29.00 -1.50 -7.28
C ARG A 86 28.04 -0.31 -7.22
N ALA A 87 28.11 0.59 -8.20
CA ALA A 87 27.21 1.74 -8.30
C ALA A 87 25.75 1.27 -8.52
N MET A 88 25.53 0.33 -9.44
CA MET A 88 24.19 -0.23 -9.66
C MET A 88 23.63 -0.95 -8.43
N GLY A 89 24.48 -1.71 -7.70
CA GLY A 89 24.08 -2.32 -6.44
C GLY A 89 23.69 -1.28 -5.38
N ALA A 90 24.47 -0.21 -5.25
CA ALA A 90 24.17 0.88 -4.32
C ALA A 90 22.88 1.63 -4.69
N ILE A 91 22.67 1.94 -5.97
CA ILE A 91 21.45 2.59 -6.48
C ILE A 91 20.23 1.70 -6.24
N GLY A 92 20.34 0.40 -6.55
CA GLY A 92 19.28 -0.57 -6.30
C GLY A 92 18.92 -0.65 -4.81
N LEU A 93 19.92 -0.76 -3.94
CA LEU A 93 19.70 -0.79 -2.49
C LEU A 93 19.09 0.51 -1.97
N ALA A 94 19.60 1.66 -2.40
CA ALA A 94 19.04 2.97 -2.05
C ALA A 94 17.58 3.10 -2.50
N THR A 95 17.26 2.64 -3.70
CA THR A 95 15.89 2.60 -4.22
C THR A 95 14.99 1.75 -3.31
N LEU A 96 15.42 0.55 -2.92
CA LEU A 96 14.66 -0.31 -2.01
C LEU A 96 14.46 0.32 -0.63
N VAL A 97 15.46 1.03 -0.11
CA VAL A 97 15.34 1.78 1.16
C VAL A 97 14.28 2.88 1.03
N VAL A 98 14.30 3.67 -0.05
CA VAL A 98 13.30 4.72 -0.28
C VAL A 98 11.89 4.13 -0.39
N LEU A 99 11.72 3.04 -1.13
CA LEU A 99 10.43 2.35 -1.26
C LEU A 99 9.96 1.79 0.09
N THR A 100 10.89 1.27 0.89
CA THR A 100 10.60 0.77 2.25
C THR A 100 10.13 1.91 3.15
N ILE A 101 10.82 3.05 3.16
CA ILE A 101 10.41 4.23 3.92
C ILE A 101 9.01 4.67 3.49
N GLY A 102 8.74 4.76 2.18
CA GLY A 102 7.41 5.08 1.65
C GLY A 102 6.32 4.13 2.15
N GLN A 103 6.59 2.83 2.15
CA GLN A 103 5.67 1.82 2.68
C GLN A 103 5.38 2.03 4.18
N PHE A 104 6.39 2.30 5.00
CA PHE A 104 6.19 2.55 6.42
C PHE A 104 5.47 3.87 6.69
N VAL A 105 5.70 4.92 5.89
CA VAL A 105 4.94 6.17 5.96
C VAL A 105 3.45 5.94 5.67
N ILE A 106 3.13 5.09 4.68
CA ILE A 106 1.75 4.73 4.34
C ILE A 106 1.12 3.82 5.42
N ALA A 107 1.89 2.88 5.98
CA ALA A 107 1.42 1.92 6.97
C ALA A 107 1.29 2.50 8.40
N ALA A 108 2.14 3.47 8.78
CA ALA A 108 2.21 3.98 10.15
C ALA A 108 0.89 4.55 10.70
N PRO A 109 0.08 5.33 9.95
CA PRO A 109 -1.21 5.82 10.43
C PRO A 109 -2.19 4.71 10.83
N TRP A 110 -2.04 3.50 10.28
CA TRP A 110 -2.91 2.37 10.59
C TRP A 110 -2.58 1.70 11.93
N SER A 111 -1.40 1.95 12.50
CA SER A 111 -1.06 1.47 13.84
C SER A 111 -1.91 2.11 14.95
N SER A 112 -2.46 3.29 14.70
CA SER A 112 -3.39 4.01 15.58
C SER A 112 -4.86 3.90 15.16
N TRP A 113 -5.19 3.10 14.15
CA TRP A 113 -6.57 2.89 13.67
C TRP A 113 -7.57 2.47 14.78
N PRO A 114 -7.21 1.62 15.77
CA PRO A 114 -8.16 1.23 16.82
C PRO A 114 -8.57 2.38 17.75
N THR A 115 -7.72 3.40 17.92
CA THR A 115 -7.99 4.52 18.84
C THR A 115 -8.75 5.66 18.16
N ALA A 116 -8.68 5.76 16.83
CA ALA A 116 -9.31 6.83 16.05
C ALA A 116 -10.67 6.43 15.44
N ALA A 117 -10.96 5.13 15.27
CA ALA A 117 -12.23 4.71 14.70
C ALA A 117 -13.39 5.09 15.64
N PRO A 118 -14.36 5.92 15.20
CA PRO A 118 -15.60 6.07 15.95
C PRO A 118 -16.21 4.68 16.06
N ARG A 119 -16.26 4.14 17.29
CA ARG A 119 -17.02 2.92 17.57
C ARG A 119 -18.38 3.11 16.91
N PRO A 120 -18.90 2.14 16.12
CA PRO A 120 -20.26 2.22 15.61
C PRO A 120 -21.19 2.24 16.82
N THR A 121 -21.43 3.43 17.34
CA THR A 121 -22.39 3.72 18.39
C THR A 121 -23.73 3.69 17.71
N ALA A 122 -24.20 2.49 17.41
CA ALA A 122 -25.59 2.13 17.18
C ALA A 122 -26.44 3.25 16.57
N ARG A 123 -25.97 3.90 15.49
CA ARG A 123 -26.68 5.06 14.96
C ARG A 123 -27.62 4.58 13.89
N ARG A 124 -28.90 4.63 14.28
CA ARG A 124 -30.04 4.82 13.40
C ARG A 124 -30.28 3.67 12.43
N ARG A 125 -31.05 2.70 12.93
CA ARG A 125 -32.11 2.06 12.14
C ARG A 125 -32.95 3.15 11.45
N GLN A 126 -32.56 3.51 10.24
CA GLN A 126 -33.36 4.26 9.27
C GLN A 126 -34.47 3.37 8.70
N SER A 127 -35.10 2.53 9.53
CA SER A 127 -35.90 1.38 9.06
C SER A 127 -37.38 1.44 9.45
N CYS A 128 -37.90 2.51 10.06
CA CYS A 128 -39.30 2.50 10.54
C CYS A 128 -40.20 3.70 10.20
N VAL A 129 -39.73 4.74 9.48
CA VAL A 129 -40.58 5.94 9.21
C VAL A 129 -40.54 6.37 7.74
N LEU A 130 -40.61 5.40 6.82
CA LEU A 130 -40.87 5.67 5.41
C LEU A 130 -42.12 4.94 4.87
N ARG A 131 -43.04 4.46 5.72
CA ARG A 131 -44.20 3.71 5.19
C ARG A 131 -45.51 3.79 5.98
N THR A 132 -45.96 4.99 6.32
CA THR A 132 -47.40 5.26 6.52
C THR A 132 -47.79 6.50 5.73
N GLY A 133 -47.68 6.38 4.41
CA GLY A 133 -48.48 7.19 3.51
C GLY A 133 -49.94 6.72 3.62
N THR A 134 -50.75 7.45 4.36
CA THR A 134 -52.21 7.40 4.26
C THR A 134 -52.68 8.81 3.98
N GLY A 135 -52.81 9.13 2.69
CA GLY A 135 -53.56 10.28 2.24
C GLY A 135 -55.03 10.11 2.56
N ARG A 136 -55.61 11.09 3.26
CA ARG A 136 -57.05 11.34 3.30
C ARG A 136 -57.26 12.83 3.58
N ALA A 137 -57.56 13.58 2.53
CA ALA A 137 -58.15 14.91 2.66
C ALA A 137 -59.68 14.76 2.68
N PRO A 138 -60.42 15.34 3.63
CA PRO A 138 -61.87 15.42 3.56
C PRO A 138 -62.34 16.62 2.70
N ALA A 139 -63.49 16.38 2.07
CA ALA A 139 -64.23 17.22 1.15
C ALA A 139 -64.54 18.64 1.65
N GLY A 140 -64.50 19.61 0.73
CA GLY A 140 -65.20 20.89 0.88
C GLY A 140 -66.49 20.87 0.04
N PRO A 141 -67.58 21.51 0.52
CA PRO A 141 -68.80 21.72 -0.26
C PRO A 141 -68.63 22.78 -1.36
#